data_AF-A0A7K6E6J8-F1
#
_entry.id   AF-A0A7K6E6J8-F1
#
_cell.length_a   1.000
_cell.length_b   1.000
_cell.length_c   1.000
_cell.angle_alpha   90.00
_cell.angle_beta   90.00
_cell.angle_gamma   90.00
#
_symmetry.space_group_name_H-M   'P 1'
#
loop_
_entity.id
_entity.type
_entity.pdbx_description
1 polymer ?
#
loop_
_entity_poly.entity_id
_entity_poly.type
_entity_poly.pdbx_seq_one_letter_code
_entity_poly.pdbx_strand_id
1 'polypeptide(L)' 'GCNQYTNRSCEECLKNVTCLWCASSGRCMEYPVRRILPPADLCELRSARWGVCW' A
#
# COMPACT_ATOMS: atom_id res chain seq x y z
N GLY A 1 -10.98 5.74 -4.89
CA GLY A 1 -9.62 5.26 -5.25
C GLY A 1 -8.80 5.06 -3.99
N CYS A 2 -7.70 4.31 -4.02
CA CYS A 2 -6.94 3.93 -2.82
C CYS A 2 -6.53 5.11 -1.92
N ASN A 3 -6.22 6.27 -2.50
CA ASN A 3 -5.78 7.48 -1.77
C ASN A 3 -6.72 7.94 -0.64
N GLN A 4 -8.02 7.62 -0.71
CA GLN A 4 -9.00 7.97 0.32
C GLN A 4 -8.76 7.29 1.68
N TYR A 5 -7.94 6.24 1.70
CA TYR A 5 -7.55 5.49 2.90
C TYR A 5 -6.20 5.92 3.46
N THR A 6 -5.59 6.97 2.92
CA THR A 6 -4.38 7.58 3.49
C THR A 6 -4.66 8.08 4.90
N ASN A 7 -3.72 7.85 5.83
CA ASN A 7 -3.81 8.13 7.27
C ASN A 7 -4.97 7.42 7.99
N ARG A 8 -5.48 6.33 7.41
CA ARG A 8 -6.45 5.46 8.07
C ARG A 8 -5.75 4.22 8.62
N SER A 9 -6.10 3.04 8.12
CA SER A 9 -5.44 1.78 8.50
C SER A 9 -5.05 0.97 7.27
N CYS A 10 -4.11 0.07 7.47
CA CYS A 10 -3.70 -0.88 6.44
C CYS A 10 -4.88 -1.74 5.99
N GLU A 11 -5.69 -2.21 6.92
CA GLU A 11 -6.84 -3.08 6.67
C GLU A 11 -7.86 -2.38 5.78
N GLU A 12 -8.11 -1.09 6.02
CA GLU A 12 -9.01 -0.32 5.16
C GLU A 12 -8.43 -0.10 3.76
N CYS A 13 -7.13 0.18 3.67
CA CYS A 13 -6.43 0.36 2.39
C CYS A 13 -6.45 -0.92 1.53
N LEU A 14 -6.15 -2.07 2.16
CA LEU A 14 -5.96 -3.35 1.47
C LEU A 14 -7.25 -4.17 1.31
N LYS A 15 -8.43 -3.60 1.62
CA LYS A 15 -9.73 -4.16 1.17
C LYS A 15 -9.76 -4.35 -0.35
N ASN A 16 -9.04 -3.50 -1.08
CA ASN A 16 -8.82 -3.68 -2.50
C ASN A 16 -7.36 -4.13 -2.74
N VAL A 17 -7.21 -5.32 -3.32
CA VAL A 17 -5.90 -5.93 -3.62
C VAL A 17 -5.09 -5.16 -4.68
N THR A 18 -5.71 -4.20 -5.37
CA THR A 18 -5.00 -3.27 -6.26
C THR A 18 -4.37 -2.10 -5.51
N CYS A 19 -4.52 -2.01 -4.19
CA CYS A 19 -3.92 -0.98 -3.36
C CYS A 19 -2.63 -1.47 -2.69
N LEU A 20 -1.75 -0.53 -2.39
CA LEU A 20 -0.58 -0.68 -1.55
C LEU A 20 -0.65 0.29 -0.38
N TRP A 21 -0.32 -0.23 0.79
CA TRP A 21 -0.17 0.53 2.02
C TRP A 21 1.31 0.70 2.34
N CYS A 22 1.70 1.94 2.64
CA CYS A 22 3.04 2.28 3.10
C CYS A 22 3.02 2.65 4.58
N ALA A 23 3.47 1.74 5.44
CA ALA A 23 3.40 1.91 6.90
C ALA A 23 4.24 3.08 7.42
N SER A 24 5.35 3.42 6.77
CA SER A 24 6.23 4.51 7.19
C SER A 24 5.60 5.90 7.00
N SER A 25 4.69 6.05 6.04
CA SER A 25 4.06 7.33 5.69
C SER A 25 2.55 7.34 5.87
N GLY A 26 1.93 6.21 6.25
CA GLY A 26 0.48 6.07 6.32
C GLY A 26 -0.22 6.25 4.98
N ARG A 27 0.48 6.10 3.85
CA ARG A 27 -0.08 6.35 2.52
C ARG A 27 -0.72 5.09 1.95
N CYS A 28 -1.91 5.25 1.36
CA CYS A 28 -2.57 4.23 0.56
C CYS A 28 -2.61 4.67 -0.90
N MET A 29 -2.15 3.84 -1.83
CA MET A 29 -2.12 4.20 -3.25
C MET A 29 -2.39 3.01 -4.16
N GLU A 30 -2.79 3.27 -5.40
CA GLU A 30 -2.94 2.22 -6.40
C GLU A 30 -1.56 1.63 -6.73
N TYR A 31 -1.47 0.31 -6.71
CA TYR A 31 -0.24 -0.40 -7.00
C TYR A 31 -0.50 -1.42 -8.11
N PRO A 32 0.02 -1.16 -9.32
CA PRO A 32 -0.20 -2.05 -10.44
C PRO A 32 0.50 -3.38 -10.18
N VAL A 33 -0.30 -4.42 -9.94
CA VAL A 33 0.13 -5.83 -9.76
C VAL A 33 0.95 -6.42 -10.92
N ARG A 34 1.22 -5.64 -11.98
CA ARG A 34 2.17 -5.99 -13.04
C ARG A 34 3.62 -6.09 -12.52
N ARG A 35 3.94 -5.50 -11.36
CA ARG A 35 5.24 -5.65 -10.68
C ARG A 35 5.01 -6.28 -9.31
N ILE A 36 5.71 -7.38 -9.02
CA ILE A 36 5.58 -8.09 -7.74
C ILE A 36 6.08 -7.23 -6.57
N LEU A 37 7.17 -6.48 -6.77
CA LEU A 37 7.81 -5.68 -5.72
C LEU A 37 7.71 -4.17 -6.00
N PRO A 38 7.23 -3.37 -5.04
CA PRO A 38 7.13 -1.93 -5.20
C PRO A 38 8.52 -1.28 -5.25
N PRO A 39 8.70 -0.25 -6.10
CA PRO A 39 9.89 0.60 -6.06
C PRO A 39 10.10 1.22 -4.66
N ALA A 40 11.35 1.28 -4.20
CA ALA A 40 11.70 1.87 -2.91
C ALA A 40 11.30 3.35 -2.79
N ASP A 41 11.30 4.09 -3.91
CA ASP A 41 10.89 5.49 -3.98
C ASP A 41 9.39 5.71 -3.66
N LEU A 42 8.55 4.69 -3.89
CA LEU A 42 7.15 4.73 -3.48
C LEU A 42 6.99 4.40 -2.01
N CYS A 43 7.62 3.31 -1.59
CA CYS A 43 7.68 2.86 -0.21
C CYS A 43 8.83 1.86 -0.07
N GLU A 44 9.62 2.00 0.99
CA GLU A 44 10.62 0.99 1.31
C GLU A 44 9.95 -0.38 1.47
N LEU A 45 10.57 -1.43 0.91
CA LEU A 45 9.96 -2.76 0.87
C LEU A 45 9.59 -3.28 2.27
N ARG A 46 10.39 -2.94 3.29
CA ARG A 46 10.11 -3.29 4.70
C ARG A 46 8.80 -2.70 5.24
N SER A 47 8.36 -1.57 4.70
CA SER A 47 7.16 -0.83 5.10
C SER A 47 6.00 -1.00 4.12
N ALA A 48 6.23 -1.61 2.96
CA ALA A 48 5.22 -1.82 1.95
C ALA A 48 4.35 -3.05 2.25
N ARG A 49 3.05 -2.92 2.04
CA ARG A 49 2.04 -3.96 2.24
C ARG A 49 1.07 -3.96 1.06
N TRP A 50 0.84 -5.12 0.45
CA TRP A 50 -0.14 -5.30 -0.61
C TRP A 50 -0.81 -6.66 -0.42
N GLY A 51 -2.14 -6.68 -0.46
CA GLY A 51 -2.96 -7.84 -0.09
C GLY A 51 -3.11 -8.10 1.42
N VAL A 52 -2.13 -7.76 2.26
CA VAL A 52 -2.03 -8.18 3.68
C VAL A 52 -1.15 -7.24 4.52
N CYS A 53 -1.38 -7.13 5.84
CA CYS A 53 -0.99 -5.97 6.68
C CYS A 53 0.06 -6.15 7.80
N TRP A 54 0.75 -7.30 7.90
CA TRP A 54 1.62 -7.67 9.05
C TRP A 54 2.65 -6.65 9.55
#